data_AF-A0A1X6NJ10-F1
#
_entry.id   AF-A0A1X6NJ10-F1
#
_cell.length_a   1.000
_cell.length_b   1.000
_cell.length_c   1.000
_cell.angle_alpha   90.00
_cell.angle_beta   90.00
_cell.angle_gamma   90.00
#
_symmetry.space_group_name_H-M   'P 1'
#
loop_
_entity.id
_entity.type
_entity.pdbx_description
1 polymer ?
#
loop_
_entity_poly.entity_id
_entity_poly.type
_entity_poly.pdbx_seq_one_letter_code
_entity_poly.pdbx_strand_id
1 'polypeptide(L)'
;MIVHASLGGTGEEFWNCVLVGGSFDDETYANEVESTTYHAVSSTGQPATLTFKFTFRNASVTRPYKISYQVELPNGDVVENDLVNV
;
A
#
# COMPACT_ATOMS: atom_id res chain seq x y z
N MET A 1 4.13 -10.61 2.28
CA MET A 1 4.39 -9.46 1.40
C MET A 1 4.93 -8.33 2.26
N ILE A 2 6.07 -7.73 1.88
CA ILE A 2 6.56 -6.48 2.47
C ILE A 2 5.83 -5.35 1.77
N VAL A 3 5.30 -4.38 2.52
CA VAL A 3 4.68 -3.19 1.94
C VAL A 3 5.82 -2.28 1.43
N HIS A 4 6.20 -2.49 0.17
CA HIS A 4 7.12 -1.69 -0.65
C HIS A 4 8.46 -1.27 -0.04
N ALA A 5 9.49 -2.12 -0.23
CA ALA A 5 10.87 -1.77 0.14
C ALA A 5 11.43 -0.55 -0.63
N SER A 6 10.99 -0.38 -1.88
CA SER A 6 11.29 0.76 -2.75
C SER A 6 10.78 2.10 -2.20
N LEU A 7 9.76 2.08 -1.34
CA LEU A 7 9.15 3.26 -0.71
C LEU A 7 9.57 3.43 0.76
N GLY A 8 10.63 2.73 1.18
CA GLY A 8 11.19 2.81 2.53
C GLY A 8 10.63 1.76 3.50
N GLY A 9 9.79 0.82 3.04
CA GLY A 9 9.34 -0.30 3.84
C GLY A 9 10.47 -1.27 4.19
N THR A 10 10.47 -1.82 5.41
CA THR A 10 11.44 -2.84 5.82
C THR A 10 10.74 -4.18 6.01
N GLY A 11 11.40 -5.29 5.66
CA GLY A 11 10.88 -6.64 5.91
C GLY A 11 11.15 -7.15 7.33
N GLU A 12 11.90 -6.40 8.12
CA GLU A 12 12.27 -6.75 9.50
C GLU A 12 11.13 -6.40 10.47
N GLU A 13 10.24 -5.48 10.09
CA GLU A 13 9.09 -5.08 10.87
C GLU A 13 7.89 -5.98 10.57
N PHE A 14 7.47 -6.75 11.58
CA PHE A 14 6.27 -7.60 11.51
C PHE A 14 5.01 -6.82 11.08
N TRP A 15 4.92 -5.53 11.45
CA TRP A 15 3.81 -4.64 11.10
C TRP A 15 3.81 -4.19 9.64
N ASN A 16 4.95 -4.30 8.95
CA ASN A 16 5.11 -3.94 7.54
C ASN A 16 4.96 -5.15 6.61
N CYS A 17 4.55 -6.30 7.18
CA CYS A 17 4.35 -7.54 6.47
C CYS A 17 2.92 -8.06 6.65
N VAL A 18 2.28 -8.50 5.56
CA VAL A 18 0.97 -9.16 5.64
C VAL A 18 0.97 -10.49 4.89
N LEU A 19 0.17 -11.43 5.40
CA LEU A 19 -0.13 -12.70 4.74
C LEU A 19 -1.15 -12.45 3.63
N VAL A 20 -0.75 -12.70 2.39
CA VAL A 20 -1.61 -12.56 1.20
C VAL A 20 -2.10 -13.93 0.71
N GLY A 21 -3.24 -13.97 0.04
CA GLY A 21 -3.78 -15.18 -0.58
C GLY A 21 -3.02 -15.57 -1.84
N GLY A 22 -3.21 -16.80 -2.34
CA GLY A 22 -2.62 -17.22 -3.62
C GLY A 22 -3.25 -16.55 -4.85
N SER A 23 -4.38 -15.84 -4.67
CA SER A 23 -5.03 -15.00 -5.69
C SER A 23 -4.56 -13.55 -5.65
N PHE A 24 -3.64 -13.21 -4.75
CA PHE A 24 -3.12 -11.85 -4.61
C PHE A 24 -2.25 -11.50 -5.82
N ASP A 25 -2.65 -10.46 -6.54
CA ASP A 25 -1.87 -9.93 -7.66
C ASP A 25 -0.83 -8.93 -7.14
N ASP A 26 0.31 -9.47 -6.71
CA ASP A 26 1.45 -8.70 -6.19
C ASP A 26 2.02 -7.74 -7.22
N GLU A 27 1.99 -8.09 -8.50
CA GLU A 27 2.51 -7.26 -9.57
C GLU A 27 1.63 -6.04 -9.81
N THR A 28 0.30 -6.23 -9.89
CA THR A 28 -0.64 -5.11 -10.03
C THR A 28 -0.58 -4.20 -8.81
N TYR A 29 -0.57 -4.77 -7.60
CA TYR A 29 -0.41 -4.01 -6.36
C TYR A 29 0.89 -3.20 -6.36
N ALA A 30 2.02 -3.84 -6.69
CA ALA A 30 3.32 -3.19 -6.70
C ALA A 30 3.35 -2.01 -7.68
N ASN A 31 2.90 -2.25 -8.91
CA ASN A 31 2.91 -1.26 -9.98
C ASN A 31 1.99 -0.08 -9.68
N GLU A 32 0.78 -0.31 -9.16
CA GLU A 32 -0.20 0.75 -8.91
C GLU A 32 0.26 1.70 -7.80
N VAL A 33 0.72 1.14 -6.68
CA VAL A 33 1.18 1.91 -5.52
C VAL A 33 2.47 2.66 -5.85
N GLU A 34 3.44 2.01 -6.49
CA GLU A 34 4.70 2.65 -6.87
C GLU A 34 4.48 3.75 -7.92
N SER A 35 3.66 3.50 -8.95
CA SER A 35 3.36 4.49 -9.99
C SER A 35 2.64 5.71 -9.40
N THR A 36 1.62 5.48 -8.57
CA THR A 36 0.88 6.56 -7.90
C THR A 36 1.82 7.41 -7.04
N THR A 37 2.66 6.76 -6.23
CA THR A 37 3.61 7.44 -5.33
C THR A 37 4.72 8.15 -6.11
N TYR A 38 5.21 7.55 -7.19
CA TYR A 38 6.22 8.16 -8.05
C TYR A 38 5.69 9.42 -8.73
N HIS A 39 4.49 9.38 -9.31
CA HIS A 39 3.89 10.57 -9.94
C HIS A 39 3.58 11.68 -8.93
N ALA A 40 3.17 11.28 -7.72
CA ALA A 40 2.97 12.17 -6.58
C ALA A 40 4.24 12.94 -6.17
N VAL A 41 5.37 12.24 -6.04
CA VAL A 41 6.62 12.83 -5.53
C VAL A 41 7.44 13.50 -6.66
N SER A 42 7.48 12.90 -7.86
CA SER A 42 8.29 13.40 -8.98
C SER A 42 7.85 14.79 -9.47
N SER A 43 6.56 15.11 -9.34
CA SER A 43 6.01 16.40 -9.76
C SER A 43 6.30 17.54 -8.78
N THR A 44 6.56 17.24 -7.51
CA THR A 44 6.73 18.23 -6.43
C THR A 44 8.14 18.28 -5.85
N GLY A 45 8.92 17.19 -5.93
CA GLY A 45 10.22 17.05 -5.27
C GLY A 45 10.14 17.03 -3.75
N GLN A 46 8.94 16.88 -3.18
CA GLN A 46 8.69 16.88 -1.74
C GLN A 46 8.17 15.51 -1.29
N PRO A 47 8.42 15.11 -0.02
CA PRO A 47 7.97 13.82 0.48
C PRO A 47 6.44 13.75 0.52
N ALA A 48 5.90 12.58 0.18
CA ALA A 48 4.48 12.25 0.33
C ALA A 48 4.30 11.27 1.50
N THR A 49 3.12 11.28 2.12
CA THR A 49 2.74 10.32 3.17
C THR A 49 1.91 9.20 2.54
N LEU A 50 2.33 7.95 2.73
CA LEU A 50 1.63 6.78 2.21
C LEU A 50 1.02 5.99 3.38
N THR A 51 -0.30 5.80 3.36
CA THR A 51 -1.04 5.05 4.38
C THR A 51 -1.66 3.81 3.76
N PHE A 52 -1.46 2.65 4.39
CA PHE A 52 -2.10 1.39 4.00
C PHE A 52 -3.13 0.96 5.03
N LYS A 53 -4.27 0.46 4.56
CA LYS A 53 -5.34 -0.07 5.38
C LYS A 53 -5.66 -1.50 4.98
N PHE A 54 -5.36 -2.42 5.88
CA PHE A 54 -5.68 -3.84 5.76
C PHE A 54 -7.07 -4.10 6.34
N THR A 55 -7.99 -4.61 5.53
CA THR A 55 -9.34 -4.94 5.99
C THR A 55 -9.50 -6.45 6.12
N PHE A 56 -9.79 -6.89 7.34
CA PHE A 56 -10.02 -8.29 7.68
C PHE A 56 -11.52 -8.56 7.82
N ARG A 57 -11.97 -9.76 7.48
CA ARG A 57 -13.40 -10.12 7.57
C ARG A 57 -13.89 -10.15 9.02
N ASN A 58 -13.02 -10.52 9.95
CA ASN A 58 -13.26 -10.56 11.40
C ASN A 58 -11.92 -10.67 12.14
N ALA A 59 -11.97 -10.64 13.47
CA ALA A 59 -10.78 -10.66 14.34
C ALA A 59 -9.98 -11.97 14.32
N SER A 60 -10.54 -13.07 13.81
CA SER A 60 -9.90 -14.38 13.78
C SER A 60 -9.17 -14.68 12.46
N VAL A 61 -9.38 -13.85 11.43
CA VAL A 61 -8.77 -14.02 10.12
C VAL A 61 -7.42 -13.29 10.09
N THR A 62 -6.37 -13.99 9.67
CA THR A 62 -4.99 -13.45 9.59
C THR A 62 -4.61 -12.90 8.22
N ARG A 63 -5.53 -12.97 7.24
CA ARG A 63 -5.34 -12.48 5.86
C ARG A 63 -6.36 -11.38 5.55
N PRO A 64 -5.93 -10.19 5.09
CA PRO A 64 -6.87 -9.19 4.62
C PRO A 64 -7.60 -9.72 3.38
N TYR A 65 -8.84 -9.26 3.16
CA TYR A 65 -9.58 -9.52 1.91
C TYR A 65 -9.65 -8.28 1.01
N LYS A 66 -9.22 -7.14 1.55
CA LYS A 66 -9.16 -5.84 0.89
C LYS A 66 -7.99 -5.06 1.45
N ILE A 67 -7.25 -4.41 0.56
CA ILE A 67 -6.18 -3.46 0.90
C ILE A 67 -6.59 -2.13 0.27
N SER A 68 -6.65 -1.09 1.09
CA SER A 68 -6.78 0.29 0.60
C SER A 68 -5.48 1.01 0.83
N TYR A 69 -5.11 1.93 -0.05
CA TYR A 69 -3.97 2.80 0.19
C TYR A 69 -4.31 4.25 -0.16
N GLN A 70 -3.60 5.15 0.53
CA GLN A 70 -3.77 6.59 0.41
C GLN A 70 -2.40 7.25 0.29
N VAL A 71 -2.22 8.09 -0.73
CA VAL A 71 -1.05 8.97 -0.88
C VAL A 71 -1.48 10.40 -0.58
N GLU A 72 -0.95 10.99 0.48
CA GLU A 72 -1.13 12.39 0.83
C GLU A 72 0.09 13.19 0.33
N LEU A 73 -0.18 14.15 -0.55
CA LEU A 73 0.79 15.05 -1.13
C LEU A 73 1.10 16.21 -0.18
N PRO A 74 2.28 16.84 -0.30
CA PRO A 74 2.66 17.98 0.53
C PRO A 74 1.74 19.20 0.41
N ASN A 75 0.99 19.32 -0.68
CA ASN A 75 0.00 20.37 -0.88
C ASN A 75 -1.36 20.06 -0.22
N GLY A 76 -1.50 18.91 0.45
CA GLY A 76 -2.72 18.44 1.09
C GLY A 76 -3.65 17.67 0.17
N ASP A 77 -3.30 17.46 -1.10
CA ASP A 77 -4.08 16.61 -2.00
C ASP A 77 -3.94 15.14 -1.58
N VAL A 78 -5.04 14.40 -1.71
CA VAL A 78 -5.12 12.99 -1.31
C VAL A 78 -5.55 12.14 -2.50
N VAL A 79 -4.77 11.11 -2.80
CA VAL A 79 -5.10 10.07 -3.78
C VAL A 79 -5.42 8.77 -3.04
N GLU A 80 -6.64 8.29 -3.14
CA GLU A 80 -7.10 7.04 -2.51
C GLU A 80 -7.43 5.99 -3.57
N ASN A 81 -6.99 4.75 -3.35
CA ASN A 81 -7.35 3.61 -4.18
C ASN A 81 -7.70 2.38 -3.33
N ASP A 82 -8.61 1.57 -3.85
CA ASP A 82 -9.12 0.36 -3.23
C ASP A 82 -8.77 -0.86 -4.08
N LEU A 83 -7.92 -1.73 -3.55
CA LEU A 83 -7.57 -2.99 -4.17
C LEU A 83 -8.41 -4.11 -3.55
N VAL A 84 -9.32 -4.64 -4.36
CA VAL A 84 -10.32 -5.64 -3.97
C VAL A 84 -9.94 -7.00 -4.55
N ASN A 85 -10.23 -8.08 -3.82
CA ASN A 85 -9.85 -9.48 -4.14
C ASN A 85 -8.35 -9.80 -4.00
N VAL A 86 -7.75 -9.22 -2.97
CA VAL A 86 -6.39 -9.47 -2.51
C VAL A 86 -6.33 -10.65 -1.52
#